data_AF-A0A354GYI4-F1
#
_entry.id   AF-A0A354GYI4-F1
#
_cell.length_a   1.000
_cell.length_b   1.000
_cell.length_c   1.000
_cell.angle_alpha   90.00
_cell.angle_beta   90.00
_cell.angle_gamma   90.00
#
_symmetry.space_group_name_H-M   'P 1'
#
loop_
_entity.id
_entity.type
_entity.pdbx_description
1 polymer ?
#
loop_
_entity_poly.entity_id
_entity_poly.type
_entity_poly.pdbx_seq_one_letter_code
_entity_poly.pdbx_strand_id
1 'polypeptide(L)'
;YLAEAAPLLRQARADDDYDRVAPLLPAVRKASTEAHDADMAKTAASLEKLQKEYEAVKKDLQTLKDKPDDAEANLAAGKFYSFQKQDWDKGDPYLVKSGNLALATAATKDVDAPTDASEQASLADAWMKLANNAALGSRLGTQRRAYDWYSKALPNLSDKEEERVKAQVMELTKQFPDVLAAWENLDVSKVEAVGNTYLRMKTGQMLSTKQPVDGGIEIVLVARTAKAPPSFEFLKGKEPIVAWQVGYTGVTGRRVGKSRSGIGTWGNTNFKFSPNVWVTYTCKLQDAKMDCLVDGKPYFFDVNKNDLSKPRTIQLLAGDQTLEVKSFTVNPLDKP
;
A
#
# COMPACT_ATOMS: atom_id res chain seq x y z
N TYR A 1 -23.85 13.29 -11.92
CA TYR A 1 -23.81 13.81 -10.53
C TYR A 1 -22.60 13.37 -9.71
N LEU A 2 -22.46 12.13 -9.23
CA LEU A 2 -21.32 11.76 -8.35
C LEU A 2 -19.94 11.90 -9.04
N ALA A 3 -19.84 11.46 -10.30
CA ALA A 3 -18.62 11.62 -11.11
C ALA A 3 -18.22 13.09 -11.33
N GLU A 4 -19.20 14.00 -11.43
CA GLU A 4 -18.98 15.44 -11.57
C GLU A 4 -18.65 16.11 -10.24
N ALA A 5 -19.19 15.61 -9.12
CA ALA A 5 -18.89 16.12 -7.78
C ALA A 5 -17.46 15.79 -7.34
N ALA A 6 -16.95 14.60 -7.70
CA ALA A 6 -15.62 14.13 -7.31
C ALA A 6 -14.47 15.13 -7.57
N PRO A 7 -14.29 15.72 -8.77
CA PRO A 7 -13.25 16.72 -8.99
C PRO A 7 -13.47 18.00 -8.18
N LEU A 8 -14.72 18.44 -7.98
CA LEU A 8 -15.02 19.64 -7.19
C LEU A 8 -14.66 19.44 -5.71
N LEU A 9 -15.01 18.29 -5.15
CA LEU A 9 -14.69 17.94 -3.76
C LEU A 9 -13.17 17.85 -3.54
N ARG A 10 -12.42 17.26 -4.49
CA ARG A 10 -10.95 17.21 -4.44
C ARG A 10 -10.33 18.60 -4.50
N GLN A 11 -10.81 19.46 -5.40
CA GLN A 11 -10.30 20.82 -5.54
C GLN A 11 -10.57 21.66 -4.30
N ALA A 12 -11.79 21.59 -3.74
CA ALA A 12 -12.15 22.28 -2.51
C ALA A 12 -11.26 21.87 -1.32
N ARG A 13 -10.93 20.58 -1.21
CA ARG A 13 -9.95 20.10 -0.21
C ARG A 13 -8.58 20.72 -0.44
N ALA A 14 -8.09 20.73 -1.68
CA ALA A 14 -6.76 21.22 -2.01
C ALA A 14 -6.63 22.71 -1.66
N ASP A 15 -7.61 23.51 -2.07
CA ASP A 15 -7.62 24.96 -1.95
C ASP A 15 -8.03 25.47 -0.56
N ASP A 16 -8.41 24.57 0.36
CA ASP A 16 -9.06 24.90 1.63
C ASP A 16 -10.37 25.70 1.46
N ASP A 17 -11.02 25.57 0.30
CA ASP A 17 -12.28 26.21 -0.06
C ASP A 17 -13.46 25.26 0.24
N TYR A 18 -13.60 24.91 1.50
CA TYR A 18 -14.63 23.97 1.96
C TYR A 18 -16.05 24.54 1.79
N ASP A 19 -16.21 25.87 1.90
CA ASP A 19 -17.50 26.55 1.79
C ASP A 19 -18.11 26.43 0.39
N ARG A 20 -17.27 26.38 -0.66
CA ARG A 20 -17.71 26.17 -2.04
C ARG A 20 -18.50 24.88 -2.23
N VAL A 21 -18.15 23.83 -1.50
CA VAL A 21 -18.78 22.51 -1.63
C VAL A 21 -19.71 22.14 -0.49
N ALA A 22 -19.69 22.87 0.62
CA ALA A 22 -20.47 22.58 1.82
C ALA A 22 -21.98 22.37 1.56
N PRO A 23 -22.67 23.18 0.72
CA PRO A 23 -24.09 22.95 0.42
C PRO A 23 -24.36 21.65 -0.33
N LEU A 24 -23.36 21.10 -1.02
CA LEU A 24 -23.48 19.89 -1.85
C LEU A 24 -23.22 18.61 -1.04
N LEU A 25 -22.42 18.69 0.04
CA LEU A 25 -21.96 17.51 0.79
C LEU A 25 -23.10 16.59 1.29
N PRO A 26 -24.24 17.09 1.82
CA PRO A 26 -25.34 16.23 2.25
C PRO A 26 -25.98 15.46 1.09
N ALA A 27 -26.13 16.12 -0.07
CA ALA A 27 -26.69 15.51 -1.27
C ALA A 27 -25.74 14.47 -1.86
N VAL A 28 -24.43 14.78 -1.92
CA VAL A 28 -23.40 13.83 -2.36
C VAL A 28 -23.38 12.61 -1.44
N ARG A 29 -23.39 12.80 -0.11
CA ARG A 29 -23.40 11.69 0.84
C ARG A 29 -24.63 10.80 0.66
N LYS A 30 -25.82 11.38 0.52
CA LYS A 30 -27.06 10.63 0.28
C LYS A 30 -26.99 9.82 -1.01
N ALA A 31 -26.64 10.48 -2.12
CA ALA A 31 -26.54 9.84 -3.42
C ALA A 31 -25.46 8.74 -3.44
N SER A 32 -24.36 8.93 -2.71
CA SER A 32 -23.30 7.92 -2.57
C SER A 32 -23.80 6.67 -1.83
N THR A 33 -24.56 6.85 -0.75
CA THR A 33 -25.18 5.71 -0.03
C THR A 33 -26.17 4.96 -0.90
N GLU A 34 -27.03 5.67 -1.64
CA GLU A 34 -28.01 5.07 -2.57
C GLU A 34 -27.32 4.33 -3.73
N ALA A 35 -26.16 4.83 -4.18
CA ALA A 35 -25.33 4.19 -5.19
C ALA A 35 -24.38 3.10 -4.64
N HIS A 36 -24.41 2.84 -3.33
CA HIS A 36 -23.45 1.97 -2.64
C HIS A 36 -21.97 2.35 -2.86
N ASP A 37 -21.70 3.63 -3.12
CA ASP A 37 -20.36 4.20 -3.25
C ASP A 37 -19.84 4.62 -1.87
N ALA A 38 -19.27 3.65 -1.14
CA ALA A 38 -18.78 3.87 0.21
C ALA A 38 -17.63 4.89 0.28
N ASP A 39 -16.82 4.99 -0.77
CA ASP A 39 -15.64 5.86 -0.75
C ASP A 39 -16.01 7.32 -1.03
N MET A 40 -16.97 7.56 -1.92
CA MET A 40 -17.54 8.90 -2.09
C MET A 40 -18.30 9.35 -0.83
N ALA A 41 -19.03 8.44 -0.18
CA ALA A 41 -19.71 8.74 1.09
C ALA A 41 -18.71 9.15 2.20
N LYS A 42 -17.59 8.44 2.34
CA LYS A 42 -16.50 8.79 3.27
C LYS A 42 -15.85 10.13 2.89
N THR A 43 -15.63 10.38 1.60
CA THR A 43 -15.03 11.62 1.09
C THR A 43 -15.88 12.83 1.47
N ALA A 44 -17.19 12.75 1.25
CA ALA A 44 -18.12 13.81 1.64
C ALA A 44 -18.10 14.06 3.16
N ALA A 45 -18.16 12.99 3.97
CA ALA A 45 -18.11 13.10 5.43
C ALA A 45 -16.77 13.68 5.95
N SER A 46 -15.64 13.33 5.30
CA SER A 46 -14.32 13.88 5.63
C SER A 46 -14.27 15.39 5.37
N LEU A 47 -14.86 15.85 4.26
CA LEU A 47 -14.94 17.28 3.94
C LEU A 47 -15.85 18.05 4.90
N GLU A 48 -16.97 17.48 5.33
CA GLU A 48 -17.82 18.08 6.37
C GLU A 48 -17.04 18.28 7.67
N LYS A 49 -16.20 17.31 8.05
CA LYS A 49 -15.33 17.41 9.22
C LYS A 49 -14.27 18.50 9.01
N LEU A 50 -13.57 18.48 7.87
CA LEU A 50 -12.51 19.45 7.58
C LEU A 50 -13.02 20.88 7.52
N GLN A 51 -14.23 21.12 7.00
CA GLN A 51 -14.84 22.45 7.02
C GLN A 51 -14.92 22.99 8.45
N LYS A 52 -15.43 22.18 9.39
CA LYS A 52 -15.58 22.59 10.81
C LYS A 52 -14.22 22.87 11.45
N GLU A 53 -13.23 22.02 11.20
CA GLU A 53 -11.87 22.19 11.70
C GLU A 53 -11.19 23.42 11.07
N TYR A 54 -11.48 23.72 9.79
CA TYR A 54 -10.94 24.89 9.11
C TYR A 54 -11.53 26.20 9.65
N GLU A 55 -12.85 26.24 9.87
CA GLU A 55 -13.50 27.40 10.49
C GLU A 55 -12.93 27.68 11.90
N ALA A 56 -12.57 26.64 12.65
CA ALA A 56 -11.93 26.80 13.96
C ALA A 56 -10.54 27.46 13.89
N VAL A 57 -9.78 27.26 12.80
CA VAL A 57 -8.41 27.79 12.63
C VAL A 57 -8.36 29.05 11.76
N LYS A 58 -9.47 29.45 11.13
CA LYS A 58 -9.54 30.58 10.18
C LYS A 58 -9.03 31.90 10.77
N LYS A 59 -9.37 32.17 12.04
CA LYS A 59 -8.91 33.36 12.76
C LYS A 59 -7.40 33.32 13.06
N ASP A 60 -6.87 32.14 13.36
CA ASP A 60 -5.43 31.94 13.57
C ASP A 60 -4.67 32.17 12.27
N LEU A 61 -5.16 31.62 11.16
CA LEU A 61 -4.59 31.85 9.82
C LEU A 61 -4.63 33.33 9.42
N GLN A 62 -5.67 34.07 9.79
CA GLN A 62 -5.72 35.52 9.60
C GLN A 62 -4.68 36.24 10.48
N THR A 63 -4.56 35.85 11.75
CA THR A 63 -3.58 36.42 12.68
C THR A 63 -2.15 36.22 12.18
N LEU A 64 -1.83 35.06 11.61
CA LEU A 64 -0.51 34.73 11.07
C LEU A 64 -0.11 35.58 9.84
N LYS A 65 -1.06 36.24 9.17
CA LYS A 65 -0.71 37.20 8.09
C LYS A 65 0.02 38.42 8.64
N ASP A 66 -0.39 38.89 9.82
CA ASP A 66 0.18 40.07 10.47
C ASP A 66 1.24 39.70 11.51
N LYS A 67 1.11 38.51 12.12
CA LYS A 67 1.99 37.99 13.17
C LYS A 67 2.47 36.58 12.83
N PRO A 68 3.39 36.43 11.86
CA PRO A 68 3.81 35.11 11.35
C PRO A 68 4.50 34.21 12.39
N ASP A 69 4.96 34.77 13.51
CA ASP A 69 5.63 34.04 14.60
C ASP A 69 4.76 33.91 15.86
N ASP A 70 3.44 34.17 15.76
CA ASP A 70 2.50 33.93 16.86
C ASP A 70 2.43 32.43 17.18
N ALA A 71 2.91 32.06 18.38
CA ALA A 71 3.13 30.66 18.75
C ALA A 71 1.82 29.85 18.86
N GLU A 72 0.73 30.48 19.31
CA GLU A 72 -0.57 29.81 19.49
C GLU A 72 -1.26 29.62 18.14
N ALA A 73 -1.25 30.65 17.29
CA ALA A 73 -1.82 30.57 15.96
C ALA A 73 -1.06 29.56 15.07
N ASN A 74 0.27 29.53 15.15
CA ASN A 74 1.11 28.53 14.48
C ASN A 74 0.79 27.10 14.97
N LEU A 75 0.60 26.91 16.28
CA LEU A 75 0.21 25.61 16.83
C LEU A 75 -1.15 25.14 16.28
N ALA A 76 -2.14 26.04 16.20
CA ALA A 76 -3.46 25.72 15.68
C ALA A 76 -3.41 25.39 14.17
N ALA A 77 -2.76 26.24 13.37
CA ALA A 77 -2.57 26.05 11.93
C ALA A 77 -1.83 24.74 11.62
N GLY A 78 -0.72 24.49 12.30
CA GLY A 78 0.08 23.28 12.11
C GLY A 78 -0.69 22.00 12.45
N LYS A 79 -1.44 21.99 13.56
CA LYS A 79 -2.30 20.86 13.91
C LYS A 79 -3.38 20.59 12.87
N PHE A 80 -4.02 21.65 12.35
CA PHE A 80 -5.03 21.50 11.31
C PHE A 80 -4.43 20.88 10.05
N TYR A 81 -3.38 21.47 9.48
CA TYR A 81 -2.78 21.00 8.24
C TYR A 81 -2.15 19.62 8.39
N SER A 82 -1.31 19.41 9.41
CA SER A 82 -0.61 18.13 9.59
C SER A 82 -1.53 17.01 10.05
N PHE A 83 -2.41 17.24 11.04
CA PHE A 83 -3.14 16.13 11.68
C PHE A 83 -4.55 15.91 11.12
N GLN A 84 -5.25 16.97 10.70
CA GLN A 84 -6.58 16.83 10.11
C GLN A 84 -6.54 16.70 8.59
N LYS A 85 -5.83 17.60 7.91
CA LYS A 85 -5.72 17.60 6.45
C LYS A 85 -4.70 16.57 5.94
N GLN A 86 -3.74 16.16 6.78
CA GLN A 86 -2.59 15.31 6.44
C GLN A 86 -1.69 15.94 5.35
N ASP A 87 -1.66 17.27 5.34
CA ASP A 87 -0.86 18.11 4.46
C ASP A 87 0.38 18.57 5.24
N TRP A 88 1.34 17.66 5.38
CA TRP A 88 2.55 17.86 6.17
C TRP A 88 3.43 18.97 5.61
N ASP A 89 3.54 19.06 4.29
CA ASP A 89 4.32 20.12 3.63
C ASP A 89 3.79 21.52 4.00
N LYS A 90 2.47 21.68 4.11
CA LYS A 90 1.86 22.93 4.57
C LYS A 90 1.90 23.09 6.09
N GLY A 91 1.78 22.00 6.84
CA GLY A 91 1.63 22.02 8.30
C GLY A 91 2.94 22.13 9.07
N ASP A 92 4.01 21.49 8.61
CA ASP A 92 5.31 21.44 9.29
C ASP A 92 5.92 22.82 9.52
N PRO A 93 5.90 23.77 8.56
CA PRO A 93 6.37 25.13 8.80
C PRO A 93 5.67 25.83 9.98
N TYR A 94 4.38 25.59 10.17
CA TYR A 94 3.64 26.11 11.33
C TYR A 94 4.00 25.37 12.62
N LEU A 95 4.14 24.03 12.56
CA LEU A 95 4.52 23.23 13.74
C LEU A 95 5.94 23.56 14.23
N VAL A 96 6.89 23.83 13.33
CA VAL A 96 8.25 24.30 13.66
C VAL A 96 8.21 25.60 14.48
N LYS A 97 7.31 26.52 14.11
CA LYS A 97 7.11 27.79 14.82
C LYS A 97 6.16 27.70 16.01
N SER A 98 5.63 26.51 16.30
CA SER A 98 4.72 26.35 17.42
C SER A 98 5.48 26.51 18.74
N GLY A 99 4.85 27.12 19.74
CA GLY A 99 5.41 27.19 21.10
C GLY A 99 5.53 25.82 21.79
N ASN A 100 5.13 24.73 21.13
CA ASN A 100 5.24 23.38 21.64
C ASN A 100 6.57 22.76 21.21
N LEU A 101 7.54 22.74 22.13
CA LEU A 101 8.90 22.28 21.84
C LEU A 101 8.97 20.85 21.27
N ALA A 102 8.12 19.94 21.73
CA ALA A 102 8.13 18.54 21.27
C ALA A 102 7.62 18.43 19.82
N LEU A 103 6.57 19.17 19.47
CA LEU A 103 6.08 19.26 18.10
C LEU A 103 7.06 19.96 17.18
N ALA A 104 7.61 21.10 17.60
CA ALA A 104 8.60 21.85 16.82
C ALA A 104 9.83 20.99 16.51
N THR A 105 10.31 20.21 17.48
CA THR A 105 11.45 19.30 17.30
C THR A 105 11.13 18.20 16.27
N ALA A 106 9.97 17.55 16.37
CA ALA A 106 9.59 16.49 15.44
C ALA A 106 9.35 17.06 14.02
N ALA A 107 8.66 18.20 13.90
CA ALA A 107 8.41 18.88 12.64
C ALA A 107 9.70 19.37 11.96
N THR A 108 10.68 19.84 12.73
CA THR A 108 12.00 20.21 12.16
C THR A 108 12.67 19.01 11.50
N LYS A 109 12.67 17.86 12.18
CA LYS A 109 13.22 16.62 11.62
C LYS A 109 12.42 16.11 10.42
N ASP A 110 11.11 16.31 10.41
CA ASP A 110 10.27 16.00 9.24
C ASP A 110 10.69 16.81 8.02
N VAL A 111 10.93 18.12 8.20
CA VAL A 111 11.40 19.04 7.16
C VAL A 111 12.80 18.65 6.67
N ASP A 112 13.69 18.24 7.57
CA ASP A 112 15.04 17.76 7.21
C ASP A 112 14.98 16.47 6.36
N ALA A 113 13.85 15.76 6.38
CA ALA A 113 13.57 14.58 5.58
C ALA A 113 14.69 13.52 5.62
N PRO A 114 15.00 12.96 6.81
CA PRO A 114 16.13 12.05 6.99
C PRO A 114 16.03 10.84 6.05
N THR A 115 17.18 10.43 5.51
CA THR A 115 17.29 9.26 4.62
C THR A 115 17.84 8.03 5.31
N ASP A 116 18.49 8.19 6.47
CA ASP A 116 18.96 7.06 7.27
C ASP A 116 17.77 6.33 7.93
N ALA A 117 17.78 5.01 7.86
CA ALA A 117 16.65 4.19 8.32
C ALA A 117 16.47 4.26 9.85
N SER A 118 17.56 4.35 10.61
CA SER A 118 17.52 4.46 12.08
C SER A 118 16.98 5.83 12.50
N GLU A 119 17.38 6.89 11.80
CA GLU A 119 16.84 8.24 12.03
C GLU A 119 15.34 8.32 11.69
N GLN A 120 14.92 7.73 10.56
CA GLN A 120 13.50 7.65 10.18
C GLN A 120 12.68 6.88 11.22
N ALA A 121 13.17 5.74 11.72
CA ALA A 121 12.51 4.98 12.78
C ALA A 121 12.43 5.81 14.08
N SER A 122 13.51 6.51 14.44
CA SER A 122 13.54 7.38 15.62
C SER A 122 12.57 8.56 15.52
N LEU A 123 12.39 9.12 14.32
CA LEU A 123 11.42 10.16 14.04
C LEU A 123 9.98 9.63 14.16
N ALA A 124 9.72 8.43 13.63
CA ALA A 124 8.44 7.75 13.82
C ALA A 124 8.14 7.46 15.31
N ASP A 125 9.13 7.02 16.08
CA ASP A 125 9.02 6.83 17.54
C ASP A 125 8.65 8.15 18.25
N ALA A 126 9.23 9.28 17.83
CA ALA A 126 8.90 10.60 18.37
C ALA A 126 7.45 10.99 18.06
N TRP A 127 6.98 10.77 16.83
CA TRP A 127 5.58 10.99 16.46
C TRP A 127 4.61 10.06 17.21
N MET A 128 4.97 8.80 17.44
CA MET A 128 4.17 7.89 18.29
C MET A 128 4.05 8.40 19.71
N LYS A 129 5.15 8.89 20.30
CA LYS A 129 5.14 9.46 21.65
C LYS A 129 4.24 10.70 21.72
N LEU A 130 4.25 11.55 20.70
CA LEU A 130 3.35 12.68 20.60
C LEU A 130 1.89 12.22 20.49
N ALA A 131 1.60 11.20 19.67
CA ALA A 131 0.25 10.69 19.48
C ALA A 131 -0.34 10.06 20.75
N ASN A 132 0.47 9.33 21.52
CA ASN A 132 0.06 8.72 22.79
C ASN A 132 -0.40 9.76 23.83
N ASN A 133 0.16 10.98 23.76
CA ASN A 133 -0.18 12.09 24.65
C ASN A 133 -1.17 13.08 24.02
N ALA A 134 -1.57 12.88 22.77
CA ALA A 134 -2.47 13.77 22.05
C ALA A 134 -3.94 13.54 22.43
N ALA A 135 -4.73 14.62 22.33
CA ALA A 135 -6.19 14.54 22.33
C ALA A 135 -6.68 13.68 21.16
N LEU A 136 -7.85 13.05 21.33
CA LEU A 136 -8.43 12.13 20.34
C LEU A 136 -8.49 12.72 18.92
N GLY A 137 -8.81 14.01 18.80
CA GLY A 137 -8.89 14.71 17.52
C GLY A 137 -7.57 14.75 16.74
N SER A 138 -6.42 14.78 17.41
CA SER A 138 -5.10 14.84 16.76
C SER A 138 -4.39 13.49 16.69
N ARG A 139 -4.75 12.55 17.57
CA ARG A 139 -4.05 11.27 17.74
C ARG A 139 -3.89 10.49 16.45
N LEU A 140 -4.98 10.31 15.68
CA LEU A 140 -4.95 9.54 14.43
C LEU A 140 -4.04 10.17 13.37
N GLY A 141 -4.09 11.51 13.22
CA GLY A 141 -3.22 12.23 12.30
C GLY A 141 -1.74 12.10 12.67
N THR A 142 -1.42 12.20 13.96
CA THR A 142 -0.06 12.02 14.46
C THR A 142 0.43 10.57 14.30
N GLN A 143 -0.42 9.57 14.59
CA GLN A 143 -0.13 8.15 14.33
C GLN A 143 0.11 7.88 12.84
N ARG A 144 -0.61 8.55 11.96
CA ARG A 144 -0.43 8.40 10.51
C ARG A 144 0.97 8.81 10.08
N ARG A 145 1.51 9.90 10.62
CA ARG A 145 2.88 10.32 10.31
C ARG A 145 3.94 9.35 10.81
N ALA A 146 3.75 8.82 12.01
CA ALA A 146 4.60 7.76 12.51
C ALA A 146 4.58 6.55 11.58
N TYR A 147 3.39 6.14 11.12
CA TYR A 147 3.24 5.08 10.14
C TYR A 147 4.03 5.38 8.86
N ASP A 148 3.93 6.59 8.30
CA ASP A 148 4.63 6.96 7.06
C ASP A 148 6.16 6.83 7.23
N TRP A 149 6.70 7.29 8.35
CA TRP A 149 8.15 7.20 8.63
C TRP A 149 8.62 5.79 8.94
N TYR A 150 7.86 5.02 9.72
CA TYR A 150 8.17 3.60 9.92
C TYR A 150 8.16 2.82 8.61
N SER A 151 7.19 3.11 7.73
CA SER A 151 7.08 2.45 6.43
C SER A 151 8.27 2.78 5.51
N LYS A 152 8.80 4.01 5.59
CA LYS A 152 10.03 4.43 4.89
C LYS A 152 11.28 3.77 5.46
N ALA A 153 11.38 3.65 6.78
CA ALA A 153 12.54 3.07 7.46
C ALA A 153 12.67 1.57 7.19
N LEU A 154 11.54 0.86 7.21
CA LEU A 154 11.47 -0.60 7.25
C LEU A 154 12.39 -1.35 6.27
N PRO A 155 12.53 -0.95 4.99
CA PRO A 155 13.33 -1.70 4.03
C PRO A 155 14.84 -1.76 4.32
N ASN A 156 15.36 -0.83 5.12
CA ASN A 156 16.80 -0.59 5.32
C ASN A 156 17.25 -0.71 6.79
N LEU A 157 16.38 -1.22 7.67
CA LEU A 157 16.71 -1.44 9.08
C LEU A 157 17.51 -2.74 9.28
N SER A 158 18.26 -2.80 10.38
CA SER A 158 18.85 -4.07 10.86
C SER A 158 17.74 -5.04 11.29
N ASP A 159 17.98 -6.36 11.18
CA ASP A 159 16.98 -7.42 11.44
C ASP A 159 16.14 -7.19 12.73
N LYS A 160 16.80 -6.86 13.85
CA LYS A 160 16.12 -6.66 15.14
C LYS A 160 15.20 -5.44 15.10
N GLU A 161 15.66 -4.35 14.49
CA GLU A 161 14.91 -3.10 14.45
C GLU A 161 13.81 -3.16 13.38
N GLU A 162 14.06 -3.88 12.28
CA GLU A 162 13.04 -4.22 11.28
C GLU A 162 11.88 -4.97 11.94
N GLU A 163 12.15 -5.99 12.76
CA GLU A 163 11.10 -6.77 13.43
C GLU A 163 10.22 -5.90 14.36
N ARG A 164 10.85 -5.01 15.14
CA ARG A 164 10.14 -4.05 16.00
C ARG A 164 9.27 -3.09 15.17
N VAL A 165 9.85 -2.45 14.16
CA VAL A 165 9.18 -1.46 13.32
C VAL A 165 8.05 -2.09 12.51
N LYS A 166 8.26 -3.30 12.00
CA LYS A 166 7.23 -4.10 11.31
C LYS A 166 6.00 -4.31 12.19
N ALA A 167 6.18 -4.66 13.46
CA ALA A 167 5.06 -4.82 14.39
C ALA A 167 4.28 -3.51 14.59
N GLN A 168 4.97 -2.36 14.65
CA GLN A 168 4.33 -1.05 14.73
C GLN A 168 3.54 -0.71 13.46
N VAL A 169 4.13 -0.94 12.28
CA VAL A 169 3.46 -0.73 10.99
C VAL A 169 2.20 -1.57 10.90
N MET A 170 2.26 -2.85 11.27
CA MET A 170 1.10 -3.74 11.24
C MET A 170 -0.01 -3.29 12.19
N GLU A 171 0.31 -2.83 13.40
CA GLU A 171 -0.68 -2.33 14.35
C GLU A 171 -1.34 -1.03 13.85
N LEU A 172 -0.54 -0.10 13.33
CA LEU A 172 -1.04 1.15 12.76
C LEU A 172 -1.89 0.92 11.50
N THR A 173 -1.54 -0.08 10.68
CA THR A 173 -2.30 -0.44 9.47
C THR A 173 -3.75 -0.79 9.80
N LYS A 174 -4.02 -1.42 10.94
CA LYS A 174 -5.39 -1.75 11.38
C LYS A 174 -6.26 -0.50 11.60
N GLN A 175 -5.62 0.64 11.87
CA GLN A 175 -6.30 1.92 12.11
C GLN A 175 -6.50 2.73 10.82
N PHE A 176 -5.85 2.34 9.72
CA PHE A 176 -5.84 3.06 8.45
C PHE A 176 -6.36 2.16 7.30
N PRO A 177 -7.69 2.03 7.14
CA PRO A 177 -8.28 1.18 6.11
C PRO A 177 -7.85 1.55 4.68
N ASP A 178 -7.53 2.82 4.45
CA ASP A 178 -7.05 3.32 3.16
C ASP A 178 -5.65 2.78 2.81
N VAL A 179 -4.82 2.45 3.79
CA VAL A 179 -3.55 1.74 3.56
C VAL A 179 -3.79 0.35 2.98
N LEU A 180 -4.84 -0.34 3.45
CA LEU A 180 -5.22 -1.66 2.94
C LEU A 180 -5.90 -1.58 1.56
N ALA A 181 -6.40 -0.41 1.14
CA ALA A 181 -6.95 -0.21 -0.20
C ALA A 181 -5.91 -0.44 -1.30
N ALA A 182 -4.61 -0.29 -1.01
CA ALA A 182 -3.53 -0.67 -1.93
C ALA A 182 -3.58 -2.15 -2.34
N TRP A 183 -4.26 -3.00 -1.56
CA TRP A 183 -4.46 -4.43 -1.79
C TRP A 183 -5.91 -4.78 -2.13
N GLU A 184 -6.73 -3.81 -2.55
CA GLU A 184 -8.18 -3.99 -2.68
C GLU A 184 -8.59 -5.07 -3.68
N ASN A 185 -7.75 -5.36 -4.68
CA ASN A 185 -7.95 -6.39 -5.68
C ASN A 185 -7.61 -7.80 -5.16
N LEU A 186 -6.99 -7.91 -3.99
CA LEU A 186 -6.52 -9.15 -3.38
C LEU A 186 -7.28 -9.48 -2.09
N ASP A 187 -7.60 -10.76 -1.90
CA ASP A 187 -8.06 -11.29 -0.62
C ASP A 187 -6.86 -11.46 0.32
N VAL A 188 -6.64 -10.44 1.15
CA VAL A 188 -5.56 -10.41 2.14
C VAL A 188 -5.96 -11.01 3.49
N SER A 189 -7.15 -11.59 3.63
CA SER A 189 -7.67 -12.08 4.92
C SER A 189 -6.82 -13.18 5.58
N LYS A 190 -6.00 -13.88 4.79
CA LYS A 190 -5.16 -15.00 5.24
C LYS A 190 -3.68 -14.67 5.35
N VAL A 191 -3.28 -13.44 5.05
CA VAL A 191 -1.87 -13.03 5.01
C VAL A 191 -1.67 -11.78 5.87
N GLU A 192 -0.44 -11.52 6.27
CA GLU A 192 -0.11 -10.34 7.09
C GLU A 192 0.20 -9.15 6.17
N ALA A 193 -0.60 -8.09 6.22
CA ALA A 193 -0.31 -6.85 5.51
C ALA A 193 0.63 -5.96 6.33
N VAL A 194 1.81 -5.68 5.79
CA VAL A 194 2.78 -4.75 6.39
C VAL A 194 2.59 -3.41 5.71
N GLY A 195 1.56 -2.69 6.14
CA GLY A 195 1.13 -1.46 5.49
C GLY A 195 0.74 -1.70 4.03
N ASN A 196 1.10 -0.73 3.19
CA ASN A 196 1.07 -0.85 1.72
C ASN A 196 2.43 -1.26 1.14
N THR A 197 3.42 -1.61 1.97
CA THR A 197 4.79 -1.89 1.54
C THR A 197 4.90 -3.29 0.93
N TYR A 198 4.38 -4.30 1.65
CA TYR A 198 4.33 -5.68 1.19
C TYR A 198 3.35 -6.52 2.02
N LEU A 199 2.95 -7.67 1.47
CA LEU A 199 2.24 -8.73 2.17
C LEU A 199 3.23 -9.81 2.59
N ARG A 200 3.06 -10.39 3.79
CA ARG A 200 3.86 -11.50 4.28
C ARG A 200 3.01 -12.78 4.28
N MET A 201 3.46 -13.76 3.50
CA MET A 201 2.83 -15.07 3.34
C MET A 201 3.72 -16.13 3.96
N LYS A 202 3.23 -16.81 5.00
CA LYS A 202 3.88 -17.99 5.58
C LYS A 202 3.72 -19.19 4.63
N THR A 203 4.61 -20.15 4.77
CA THR A 203 4.55 -21.47 4.11
C THR A 203 3.12 -22.04 4.13
N GLY A 204 2.61 -22.43 2.97
CA GLY A 204 1.26 -22.99 2.78
C GLY A 204 0.11 -21.98 2.73
N GLN A 205 0.37 -20.68 2.93
CA GLN A 205 -0.66 -19.65 2.79
C GLN A 205 -0.93 -19.30 1.33
N MET A 206 -2.17 -18.92 1.07
CA MET A 206 -2.63 -18.48 -0.25
C MET A 206 -3.01 -17.01 -0.24
N LEU A 207 -2.68 -16.33 -1.34
CA LEU A 207 -3.12 -14.98 -1.68
C LEU A 207 -3.91 -15.08 -2.98
N SER A 208 -5.15 -14.60 -3.00
CA SER A 208 -6.06 -14.74 -4.15
C SER A 208 -6.48 -13.38 -4.68
N THR A 209 -6.71 -13.26 -5.99
CA THR A 209 -7.53 -12.16 -6.50
C THR A 209 -8.95 -12.25 -5.92
N LYS A 210 -9.59 -11.11 -5.65
CA LYS A 210 -11.00 -11.07 -5.22
C LYS A 210 -11.95 -11.39 -6.37
N GLN A 211 -11.66 -10.84 -7.55
CA GLN A 211 -12.46 -11.05 -8.74
C GLN A 211 -11.86 -12.16 -9.61
N PRO A 212 -12.69 -13.01 -10.22
CA PRO A 212 -12.24 -13.98 -11.21
C PRO A 212 -11.85 -13.28 -12.51
N VAL A 213 -10.94 -13.90 -13.25
CA VAL A 213 -10.51 -13.48 -14.59
C VAL A 213 -10.70 -14.61 -15.59
N ASP A 214 -11.00 -14.27 -16.83
CA ASP A 214 -11.08 -15.17 -17.97
C ASP A 214 -10.13 -14.73 -19.10
N GLY A 215 -10.00 -15.57 -20.13
CA GLY A 215 -9.17 -15.29 -21.29
C GLY A 215 -7.66 -15.26 -21.00
N GLY A 216 -6.92 -14.69 -21.94
CA GLY A 216 -5.47 -14.52 -21.83
C GLY A 216 -5.11 -13.55 -20.72
N ILE A 217 -4.13 -13.92 -19.89
CA ILE A 217 -3.72 -13.13 -18.73
C ILE A 217 -2.20 -13.09 -18.57
N GLU A 218 -1.70 -12.01 -17.99
CA GLU A 218 -0.35 -11.88 -17.48
C GLU A 218 -0.40 -11.82 -15.96
N ILE A 219 0.21 -12.79 -15.30
CA ILE A 219 0.41 -12.82 -13.87
C ILE A 219 1.79 -12.23 -13.59
N VAL A 220 1.87 -11.20 -12.75
CA VAL A 220 3.14 -10.59 -12.32
C VAL A 220 3.23 -10.65 -10.80
N LEU A 221 4.26 -11.32 -10.30
CA LEU A 221 4.61 -11.38 -8.89
C LEU A 221 5.93 -10.65 -8.67
N VAL A 222 5.97 -9.70 -7.75
CA VAL A 222 7.21 -9.13 -7.22
C VAL A 222 7.37 -9.60 -5.78
N ALA A 223 8.34 -10.48 -5.53
CA ALA A 223 8.52 -11.13 -4.24
C ALA A 223 9.99 -11.23 -3.82
N ARG A 224 10.23 -11.36 -2.52
CA ARG A 224 11.53 -11.67 -1.93
C ARG A 224 11.39 -12.69 -0.81
N THR A 225 12.52 -13.26 -0.39
CA THR A 225 12.63 -14.09 0.81
C THR A 225 13.84 -13.66 1.64
N ALA A 226 13.74 -13.85 2.96
CA ALA A 226 14.75 -13.34 3.87
C ALA A 226 16.06 -14.13 3.89
N LYS A 227 16.01 -15.44 3.60
CA LYS A 227 17.15 -16.34 3.89
C LYS A 227 17.48 -17.29 2.75
N ALA A 228 16.48 -18.01 2.26
CA ALA A 228 16.67 -19.10 1.31
C ALA A 228 15.80 -18.91 0.05
N PRO A 229 16.20 -19.50 -1.08
CA PRO A 229 15.39 -19.52 -2.29
C PRO A 229 13.97 -20.09 -2.03
N PRO A 230 12.90 -19.46 -2.54
CA PRO A 230 11.55 -19.98 -2.37
C PRO A 230 11.13 -21.01 -3.42
N SER A 231 10.15 -21.84 -3.07
CA SER A 231 9.16 -22.38 -4.00
C SER A 231 7.79 -21.74 -3.78
N PHE A 232 7.02 -21.66 -4.85
CA PHE A 232 5.65 -21.14 -4.84
C PHE A 232 4.90 -21.56 -6.10
N GLU A 233 3.57 -21.45 -6.08
CA GLU A 233 2.74 -21.84 -7.22
C GLU A 233 1.79 -20.72 -7.62
N PHE A 234 1.57 -20.57 -8.93
CA PHE A 234 0.41 -19.87 -9.44
C PHE A 234 -0.69 -20.87 -9.72
N LEU A 235 -1.91 -20.58 -9.28
CA LEU A 235 -3.09 -21.42 -9.49
C LEU A 235 -4.21 -20.62 -10.15
N LYS A 236 -5.03 -21.31 -10.95
CA LYS A 236 -6.30 -20.82 -11.49
C LYS A 236 -7.43 -21.56 -10.79
N GLY A 237 -8.12 -20.90 -9.86
CA GLY A 237 -9.02 -21.56 -8.93
C GLY A 237 -8.24 -22.57 -8.08
N LYS A 238 -8.58 -23.86 -8.18
CA LYS A 238 -7.89 -24.95 -7.43
C LYS A 238 -6.83 -25.68 -8.26
N GLU A 239 -6.62 -25.27 -9.50
CA GLU A 239 -5.73 -25.98 -10.42
C GLU A 239 -4.41 -25.24 -10.53
N PRO A 240 -3.27 -25.85 -10.14
CA PRO A 240 -1.99 -25.19 -10.31
C PRO A 240 -1.64 -25.06 -11.78
N ILE A 241 -1.16 -23.87 -12.15
CA ILE A 241 -0.74 -23.49 -13.49
C ILE A 241 0.75 -23.82 -13.63
N VAL A 242 1.53 -23.23 -12.74
CA VAL A 242 2.99 -23.33 -12.71
C VAL A 242 3.46 -23.37 -11.26
N ALA A 243 4.28 -24.36 -10.96
CA ALA A 243 5.07 -24.41 -9.74
C ALA A 243 6.47 -23.86 -10.03
N TRP A 244 6.92 -22.90 -9.26
CA TRP A 244 8.25 -22.31 -9.30
C TRP A 244 9.09 -22.89 -8.18
N GLN A 245 10.31 -23.29 -8.48
CA GLN A 245 11.32 -23.66 -7.50
C GLN A 245 12.58 -22.86 -7.81
N VAL A 246 12.82 -21.84 -6.99
CA VAL A 246 14.06 -21.06 -7.02
C VAL A 246 15.12 -21.85 -6.28
N GLY A 247 16.31 -21.93 -6.86
CA GLY A 247 17.53 -22.45 -6.25
C GLY A 247 18.58 -21.36 -6.13
N TYR A 248 19.70 -21.67 -5.48
CA TYR A 248 20.79 -20.68 -5.31
C TYR A 248 21.40 -20.22 -6.64
N THR A 249 21.50 -21.13 -7.60
CA THR A 249 22.17 -20.93 -8.89
C THR A 249 21.25 -21.21 -10.07
N GLY A 250 19.93 -21.13 -9.86
CA GLY A 250 18.99 -21.32 -10.94
C GLY A 250 17.56 -21.18 -10.49
N VAL A 251 16.65 -21.15 -11.45
CA VAL A 251 15.22 -21.22 -11.21
C VAL A 251 14.65 -22.29 -12.12
N THR A 252 13.84 -23.17 -11.54
CA THR A 252 13.06 -24.14 -12.29
C THR A 252 11.59 -23.81 -12.17
N GLY A 253 10.85 -24.13 -13.22
CA GLY A 253 9.41 -24.12 -13.15
C GLY A 253 8.87 -25.42 -13.72
N ARG A 254 7.67 -25.76 -13.30
CA ARG A 254 6.98 -26.97 -13.72
C ARG A 254 5.54 -26.63 -14.03
N ARG A 255 5.08 -26.99 -15.22
CA ARG A 255 3.64 -26.98 -15.53
C ARG A 255 2.99 -28.10 -14.75
N VAL A 256 1.96 -27.75 -13.99
CA VAL A 256 1.19 -28.72 -13.21
C VAL A 256 -0.10 -29.01 -13.97
N GLY A 257 -0.42 -30.29 -14.16
CA GLY A 257 -1.57 -30.69 -14.95
C GLY A 257 -1.99 -32.13 -14.69
N LYS A 258 -3.25 -32.46 -15.03
CA LYS A 258 -3.84 -33.80 -14.85
C LYS A 258 -3.39 -34.83 -15.89
N SER A 259 -2.91 -34.37 -17.06
CA SER A 259 -2.42 -35.23 -18.16
C SER A 259 -0.89 -35.24 -18.23
N ARG A 260 -0.28 -36.43 -18.40
CA ARG A 260 1.17 -36.58 -18.62
C ARG A 260 1.68 -35.89 -19.89
N SER A 261 0.82 -35.65 -20.88
CA SER A 261 1.22 -35.13 -22.21
C SER A 261 1.53 -33.63 -22.25
N GLY A 262 1.40 -32.92 -21.12
CA GLY A 262 1.71 -31.49 -20.99
C GLY A 262 2.45 -31.14 -19.71
N ILE A 263 3.00 -32.11 -18.98
CA ILE A 263 3.86 -31.83 -17.81
C ILE A 263 5.27 -31.59 -18.33
N GLY A 264 5.72 -30.35 -18.28
CA GLY A 264 7.10 -29.97 -18.60
C GLY A 264 7.77 -29.36 -17.37
N THR A 265 9.04 -29.71 -17.14
CA THR A 265 9.93 -29.03 -16.20
C THR A 265 10.96 -28.26 -17.02
N TRP A 266 11.19 -27.00 -16.65
CA TRP A 266 12.24 -26.18 -17.21
C TRP A 266 13.15 -25.69 -16.10
N GLY A 267 14.40 -25.40 -16.46
CA GLY A 267 15.39 -24.86 -15.55
C GLY A 267 16.35 -23.95 -16.28
N ASN A 268 16.78 -22.91 -15.60
CA ASN A 268 17.82 -22.01 -16.10
C ASN A 268 18.81 -21.72 -14.97
N THR A 269 20.09 -21.93 -15.26
CA THR A 269 21.19 -21.76 -14.29
C THR A 269 21.81 -20.37 -14.31
N ASN A 270 21.31 -19.45 -15.15
CA ASN A 270 21.79 -18.07 -15.24
C ASN A 270 21.16 -17.15 -14.19
N PHE A 271 20.21 -17.67 -13.41
CA PHE A 271 19.67 -16.98 -12.26
C PHE A 271 20.55 -17.20 -11.03
N LYS A 272 20.80 -16.16 -10.25
CA LYS A 272 21.48 -16.26 -8.95
C LYS A 272 20.57 -15.67 -7.88
N PHE A 273 20.20 -16.49 -6.91
CA PHE A 273 19.42 -16.02 -5.78
C PHE A 273 20.27 -15.12 -4.88
N SER A 274 19.68 -14.03 -4.40
CA SER A 274 20.22 -13.20 -3.34
C SER A 274 19.13 -12.99 -2.29
N PRO A 275 19.39 -13.28 -1.01
CA PRO A 275 18.44 -12.99 0.06
C PRO A 275 18.05 -11.51 0.09
N ASN A 276 16.83 -11.22 0.52
CA ASN A 276 16.29 -9.86 0.66
C ASN A 276 16.22 -9.02 -0.62
N VAL A 277 16.42 -9.62 -1.79
CA VAL A 277 16.27 -8.95 -3.09
C VAL A 277 14.89 -9.22 -3.68
N TRP A 278 14.22 -8.15 -4.12
CA TRP A 278 12.96 -8.24 -4.85
C TRP A 278 13.21 -8.78 -6.26
N VAL A 279 12.51 -9.86 -6.59
CA VAL A 279 12.58 -10.53 -7.91
C VAL A 279 11.19 -10.51 -8.54
N THR A 280 11.13 -10.22 -9.83
CA THR A 280 9.89 -10.23 -10.61
C THR A 280 9.73 -11.57 -11.32
N TYR A 281 8.66 -12.29 -11.04
CA TYR A 281 8.25 -13.51 -11.73
C TYR A 281 7.01 -13.22 -12.54
N THR A 282 7.09 -13.42 -13.85
CA THR A 282 5.99 -13.18 -14.77
C THR A 282 5.58 -14.48 -15.44
N CYS A 283 4.27 -14.69 -15.59
CA CYS A 283 3.69 -15.79 -16.33
C CYS A 283 2.58 -15.28 -17.25
N LYS A 284 2.80 -15.28 -18.55
CA LYS A 284 1.83 -14.92 -19.59
C LYS A 284 1.12 -16.18 -20.06
N LEU A 285 -0.17 -16.29 -19.80
CA LEU A 285 -1.01 -17.41 -20.25
C LEU A 285 -1.89 -16.97 -21.40
N GLN A 286 -1.84 -17.73 -22.49
CA GLN A 286 -2.72 -17.62 -23.66
C GLN A 286 -3.24 -19.02 -24.02
N ASP A 287 -4.31 -19.12 -24.82
CA ASP A 287 -4.94 -20.42 -25.12
C ASP A 287 -3.97 -21.45 -25.73
N ALA A 288 -3.00 -20.99 -26.52
CA ALA A 288 -2.06 -21.86 -27.23
C ALA A 288 -0.61 -21.78 -26.71
N LYS A 289 -0.32 -20.95 -25.70
CA LYS A 289 1.04 -20.81 -25.18
C LYS A 289 1.14 -20.27 -23.77
N MET A 290 2.29 -20.47 -23.14
CA MET A 290 2.65 -19.88 -21.87
C MET A 290 4.10 -19.38 -21.89
N ASP A 291 4.32 -18.12 -21.53
CA ASP A 291 5.64 -17.49 -21.48
C ASP A 291 5.97 -17.09 -20.04
N CYS A 292 7.05 -17.63 -19.48
CA CYS A 292 7.49 -17.33 -18.13
C CYS A 292 8.81 -16.55 -18.15
N LEU A 293 8.87 -15.48 -17.34
CA LEU A 293 10.00 -14.58 -17.25
C LEU A 293 10.44 -14.39 -15.80
N VAL A 294 11.73 -14.13 -15.61
CA VAL A 294 12.29 -13.68 -14.33
C VAL A 294 13.08 -12.40 -14.60
N ASP A 295 12.72 -11.34 -13.89
CA ASP A 295 13.22 -9.97 -14.09
C ASP A 295 13.18 -9.54 -15.57
N GLY A 296 12.04 -9.83 -16.22
CA GLY A 296 11.78 -9.48 -17.63
C GLY A 296 12.58 -10.28 -18.66
N LYS A 297 13.52 -11.13 -18.23
CA LYS A 297 14.24 -12.04 -19.14
C LYS A 297 13.37 -13.26 -19.40
N PRO A 298 13.24 -13.75 -20.63
CA PRO A 298 12.52 -14.98 -20.90
C PRO A 298 13.27 -16.18 -20.32
N TYR A 299 12.57 -16.98 -19.52
CA TYR A 299 13.12 -18.21 -18.94
C TYR A 299 12.48 -19.45 -19.53
N PHE A 300 11.22 -19.36 -19.99
CA PHE A 300 10.51 -20.51 -20.54
C PHE A 300 9.38 -20.12 -21.49
N PHE A 301 9.18 -20.99 -22.48
CA PHE A 301 8.15 -20.91 -23.51
C PHE A 301 7.52 -22.30 -23.67
N ASP A 302 6.19 -22.36 -23.59
CA ASP A 302 5.39 -23.56 -23.78
C ASP A 302 4.32 -23.31 -24.84
N VAL A 303 4.03 -24.31 -25.67
CA VAL A 303 2.97 -24.29 -26.69
C VAL A 303 1.78 -25.19 -26.35
N ASN A 304 1.74 -25.73 -25.12
CA ASN A 304 0.61 -26.51 -24.64
C ASN A 304 -0.64 -25.64 -24.48
N LYS A 305 -1.79 -26.23 -24.81
CA LYS A 305 -3.09 -25.56 -24.67
C LYS A 305 -3.44 -25.29 -23.21
N ASN A 306 -3.99 -24.11 -22.96
CA ASN A 306 -4.52 -23.68 -21.66
C ASN A 306 -6.04 -23.60 -21.71
N ASP A 307 -6.74 -24.05 -20.66
CA ASP A 307 -8.18 -23.80 -20.52
C ASP A 307 -8.42 -22.45 -19.80
N LEU A 308 -8.56 -21.41 -20.60
CA LEU A 308 -8.84 -20.05 -20.15
C LEU A 308 -10.33 -19.67 -20.31
N SER A 309 -11.18 -20.63 -20.70
CA SER A 309 -12.59 -20.39 -21.04
C SER A 309 -13.46 -20.02 -19.83
N LYS A 310 -13.08 -20.47 -18.63
CA LYS A 310 -13.87 -20.27 -17.41
C LYS A 310 -13.26 -19.17 -16.54
N PRO A 311 -14.06 -18.19 -16.09
CA PRO A 311 -13.60 -17.18 -15.13
C PRO A 311 -13.27 -17.86 -13.80
N ARG A 312 -12.04 -17.64 -13.33
CA ARG A 312 -11.52 -18.17 -12.06
C ARG A 312 -10.62 -17.14 -11.40
N THR A 313 -10.55 -17.16 -10.08
CA THR A 313 -9.55 -16.37 -9.36
C THR A 313 -8.15 -16.88 -9.66
N ILE A 314 -7.16 -15.99 -9.62
CA ILE A 314 -5.76 -16.37 -9.68
C ILE A 314 -5.20 -16.33 -8.27
N GLN A 315 -4.43 -17.35 -7.93
CA GLN A 315 -3.92 -17.53 -6.58
C GLN A 315 -2.40 -17.72 -6.62
N LEU A 316 -1.74 -17.17 -5.61
CA LEU A 316 -0.36 -17.44 -5.26
C LEU A 316 -0.35 -18.33 -4.01
N LEU A 317 0.34 -19.46 -4.05
CA LEU A 317 0.57 -20.34 -2.91
C LEU A 317 2.06 -20.27 -2.52
N ALA A 318 2.35 -19.93 -1.27
CA ALA A 318 3.70 -20.00 -0.73
C ALA A 318 4.08 -21.47 -0.46
N GLY A 319 5.21 -21.93 -1.01
CA GLY A 319 5.66 -23.31 -0.94
C GLY A 319 6.45 -23.62 0.33
N ASP A 320 7.76 -23.38 0.30
CA ASP A 320 8.72 -23.78 1.35
C ASP A 320 9.22 -22.63 2.23
N GLN A 321 9.20 -21.39 1.74
CA GLN A 321 9.68 -20.20 2.43
C GLN A 321 8.54 -19.23 2.73
N THR A 322 8.75 -18.39 3.75
CA THR A 322 7.94 -17.19 3.89
C THR A 322 8.23 -16.25 2.71
N LEU A 323 7.20 -15.92 1.94
CA LEU A 323 7.27 -14.95 0.85
C LEU A 323 6.86 -13.58 1.37
N GLU A 324 7.67 -12.58 1.06
CA GLU A 324 7.22 -11.20 1.11
C GLU A 324 6.85 -10.78 -0.31
N VAL A 325 5.64 -10.26 -0.48
CA VAL A 325 5.03 -9.94 -1.77
C VAL A 325 4.81 -8.43 -1.83
N LYS A 326 5.62 -7.75 -2.65
CA LYS A 326 5.49 -6.30 -2.89
C LYS A 326 4.38 -6.00 -3.89
N SER A 327 4.12 -6.93 -4.82
CA SER A 327 3.05 -6.79 -5.80
C SER A 327 2.62 -8.15 -6.31
N PHE A 328 1.32 -8.33 -6.52
CA PHE A 328 0.74 -9.48 -7.21
C PHE A 328 -0.41 -8.98 -8.09
N THR A 329 -0.17 -8.89 -9.39
CA THR A 329 -1.12 -8.34 -10.36
C THR A 329 -1.46 -9.37 -11.43
N VAL A 330 -2.67 -9.22 -11.96
CA VAL A 330 -3.20 -10.05 -13.04
C VAL A 330 -3.81 -9.12 -14.06
N ASN A 331 -3.14 -9.01 -15.21
CA ASN A 331 -3.54 -8.11 -16.28
C ASN A 331 -4.15 -8.94 -17.42
N PRO A 332 -5.29 -8.54 -17.99
CA PRO A 332 -5.75 -9.11 -19.25
C PRO A 332 -4.69 -8.92 -20.33
N LEU A 333 -4.44 -9.96 -21.12
CA LEU A 333 -3.70 -9.83 -22.37
C LEU A 333 -4.69 -9.51 -23.48
N ASP A 334 -4.32 -8.57 -24.34
CA ASP A 334 -5.08 -8.32 -25.56
C ASP A 334 -5.26 -9.64 -26.33
N LYS A 335 -6.45 -9.84 -26.90
CA LYS A 335 -6.66 -10.94 -27.84
C LYS A 335 -5.72 -10.69 -29.03
N PRO A 336 -4.87 -11.66 -29.41
CA PRO A 336 -3.95 -11.49 -30.52
C PRO A 336 -4.65 -11.14 -31.83
#